data_AF-A0A0A3IKV4-F1
#
_entry.id   AF-A0A0A3IKV4-F1
#
_cell.length_a   1.000
_cell.length_b   1.000
_cell.length_c   1.000
_cell.angle_alpha   90.00
_cell.angle_beta   90.00
_cell.angle_gamma   90.00
#
_symmetry.space_group_name_H-M   'P 1'
#
loop_
_entity.id
_entity.type
_entity.pdbx_description
1 polymer ?
#
loop_
_entity_poly.entity_id
_entity_poly.type
_entity_poly.pdbx_seq_one_letter_code
_entity_poly.pdbx_strand_id
1 'polypeptide(L)'
;MEAKKVEIPCRTCGEPVEIDFNTAEFSSQLTVLNGKKKESRTFFQKCSSCGQLNIVKSDNKNEWGKRKGPNVKMFMFSGFFSCFVMIALFALVGYFAFKGLGIVMDWLF
;
A
#
# COMPACT_ATOMS: atom_id res chain seq x y z
N MET A 1 -20.07 -12.11 7.89
CA MET A 1 -19.29 -11.28 8.84
C MET A 1 -19.49 -9.85 8.42
N GLU A 2 -20.37 -9.16 9.13
CA GLU A 2 -20.58 -7.72 8.97
C GLU A 2 -19.43 -6.98 9.64
N ALA A 3 -18.98 -5.88 9.04
CA ALA A 3 -17.94 -5.07 9.66
C ALA A 3 -18.54 -4.26 10.81
N LYS A 4 -17.74 -3.94 11.81
CA LYS A 4 -18.18 -3.15 12.96
C LYS A 4 -18.37 -1.69 12.54
N LYS A 5 -19.45 -1.09 13.07
CA LYS A 5 -19.71 0.34 13.03
C LYS A 5 -19.43 0.91 14.42
N VAL A 6 -18.74 2.04 14.49
CA VAL A 6 -18.42 2.69 15.76
C VAL A 6 -18.80 4.16 15.66
N GLU A 7 -19.63 4.61 16.59
CA GLU A 7 -19.91 6.03 16.77
C GLU A 7 -18.93 6.61 17.79
N ILE A 8 -18.20 7.64 17.38
CA ILE A 8 -17.32 8.40 18.26
C ILE A 8 -17.64 9.90 18.19
N PRO A 9 -17.58 10.62 19.31
CA PRO A 9 -17.70 12.07 19.27
C PRO A 9 -16.49 12.66 18.54
N CYS A 10 -16.72 13.63 17.67
CA CYS A 10 -15.65 14.35 17.01
C CYS A 10 -14.82 15.11 18.05
N ARG A 11 -13.48 15.01 17.96
CA ARG A 11 -12.56 15.67 18.90
C ARG A 11 -12.68 17.19 18.95
N THR A 12 -13.20 17.82 17.90
CA THR A 12 -13.25 19.28 17.77
C THR A 12 -14.64 19.84 18.09
N CYS A 13 -15.68 19.33 17.44
CA CYS A 13 -17.05 19.84 17.60
C CYS A 13 -17.94 19.01 18.53
N GLY A 14 -17.49 17.83 18.97
CA GLY A 14 -18.27 16.95 19.85
C GLY A 14 -19.42 16.20 19.18
N GLU A 15 -19.72 16.49 17.90
CA GLU A 15 -20.79 15.81 17.17
C GLU A 15 -20.50 14.32 16.95
N PRO A 16 -21.54 13.47 16.95
CA PRO A 16 -21.37 12.05 16.71
C PRO A 16 -20.93 11.79 15.26
N VAL A 17 -19.84 11.04 15.11
CA VAL A 17 -19.33 10.60 13.82
C VAL A 17 -19.39 9.08 13.78
N GLU A 18 -20.17 8.54 12.84
CA GLU A 18 -20.21 7.11 12.55
C GLU A 18 -19.03 6.72 11.66
N ILE A 19 -18.23 5.76 12.11
CA ILE A 19 -17.14 5.16 11.35
C ILE A 19 -17.52 3.71 11.04
N ASP A 20 -17.88 3.46 9.79
CA ASP A 20 -18.13 2.12 9.28
C ASP A 20 -16.83 1.51 8.75
N PHE A 21 -16.33 0.45 9.40
CA PHE A 21 -15.09 -0.21 9.01
C PHE A 21 -15.15 -0.85 7.61
N ASN A 22 -16.36 -1.07 7.08
CA ASN A 22 -16.57 -1.60 5.73
C ASN A 22 -16.40 -0.56 4.62
N THR A 23 -16.57 0.72 4.90
CA THR A 23 -16.53 1.78 3.88
C THR A 23 -15.39 2.76 4.11
N ALA A 24 -15.08 3.07 5.37
CA ALA A 24 -14.05 4.03 5.77
C ALA A 24 -12.68 3.73 5.15
N GLU A 25 -11.93 4.79 4.86
CA GLU A 25 -10.53 4.67 4.48
C GLU A 25 -9.73 4.09 5.65
N PHE A 26 -8.75 3.23 5.36
CA PHE A 26 -7.95 2.62 6.42
C PHE A 26 -6.49 2.47 6.04
N SER A 27 -5.63 2.48 7.06
CA SER A 27 -4.22 2.14 6.98
C SER A 27 -3.98 0.86 7.79
N SER A 28 -3.23 -0.07 7.23
CA SER A 28 -2.87 -1.32 7.90
C SER A 28 -1.41 -1.30 8.34
N GLN A 29 -1.17 -1.56 9.61
CA GLN A 29 0.15 -1.74 10.18
C GLN A 29 0.36 -3.21 10.56
N LEU A 30 1.44 -3.81 10.07
CA LEU A 30 1.83 -5.18 10.41
C LEU A 30 3.08 -5.16 11.27
N THR A 31 2.97 -5.62 12.52
CA THR A 31 4.06 -5.68 13.47
C THR A 31 4.37 -7.13 13.80
N VAL A 32 5.65 -7.51 13.78
CA VAL A 32 6.10 -8.85 14.17
C VAL A 32 6.77 -8.74 15.54
N LEU A 33 6.14 -9.32 16.57
CA LEU A 33 6.66 -9.35 17.94
C LEU A 33 6.77 -10.82 18.39
N ASN A 34 7.96 -11.26 18.80
CA ASN A 34 8.23 -12.64 19.22
C ASN A 34 7.74 -13.70 18.22
N GLY A 35 7.96 -13.46 16.92
CA GLY A 35 7.52 -14.34 15.84
C GLY A 35 6.02 -14.32 15.53
N LYS A 36 5.20 -13.65 16.35
CA LYS A 36 3.75 -13.50 16.11
C LYS A 36 3.49 -12.25 15.27
N LYS A 37 2.76 -12.42 14.16
CA LYS A 37 2.32 -11.32 13.30
C LYS A 37 1.04 -10.72 13.87
N LYS A 38 1.12 -9.47 14.33
CA LYS A 38 -0.04 -8.67 14.75
C LYS A 38 -0.33 -7.64 13.67
N GLU A 39 -1.54 -7.69 13.11
CA GLU A 39 -2.03 -6.70 12.15
C GLU A 39 -2.96 -5.76 12.91
N SER A 40 -2.82 -4.46 12.69
CA SER A 40 -3.67 -3.42 13.23
C SER A 40 -4.16 -2.54 12.10
N ARG A 41 -5.42 -2.14 12.14
CA ARG A 41 -6.01 -1.23 11.15
C ARG A 41 -6.48 0.04 11.81
N THR A 42 -6.07 1.17 11.25
CA THR A 42 -6.54 2.49 11.65
C THR A 42 -7.51 2.97 10.58
N PHE A 43 -8.76 3.19 10.98
CA PHE A 43 -9.84 3.69 10.14
C PHE A 43 -9.96 5.20 10.30
N PHE A 44 -10.21 5.90 9.19
CA PHE A 44 -10.28 7.35 9.11
C PHE A 44 -11.66 7.76 8.60
N GLN A 45 -12.28 8.73 9.26
CA GLN A 45 -13.52 9.35 8.80
C GLN A 45 -13.48 10.85 9.06
N LYS A 46 -13.87 11.64 8.07
CA LYS A 46 -14.01 13.10 8.21
C LYS A 46 -15.35 13.42 8.88
N CYS A 47 -15.32 14.31 9.86
CA CYS A 47 -16.54 14.90 10.41
C CYS A 47 -17.21 15.78 9.33
N SER A 48 -18.51 15.61 9.12
CA SER A 48 -19.29 16.39 8.15
C SER A 48 -19.35 17.88 8.48
N SER A 49 -19.29 18.23 9.76
CA SER A 49 -19.56 19.61 10.21
C SER A 49 -18.30 20.46 10.34
N CYS A 50 -17.19 19.89 10.80
CA CYS A 50 -15.92 20.61 10.94
C CYS A 50 -14.81 20.15 9.98
N GLY A 51 -15.04 19.10 9.18
CA GLY A 51 -14.04 18.56 8.25
C GLY A 51 -12.86 17.83 8.90
N GLN A 52 -12.78 17.82 10.24
CA GLN A 52 -11.68 17.20 10.97
C GLN A 52 -11.68 15.68 10.80
N LEU A 53 -10.49 15.11 10.63
CA LEU A 53 -10.27 13.66 10.57
C LEU A 53 -10.33 13.06 11.98
N ASN A 54 -11.25 12.12 12.17
CA ASN A 54 -11.31 11.27 13.35
C ASN A 54 -10.74 9.88 13.03
N ILE A 55 -10.06 9.29 14.01
CA ILE A 55 -9.31 8.04 13.84
C ILE A 55 -9.73 7.00 14.87
N VAL A 56 -9.96 5.78 14.40
CA VAL A 56 -10.25 4.62 15.26
C VAL A 56 -9.33 3.48 14.88
N LYS A 57 -8.61 2.95 15.88
CA LYS A 57 -7.70 1.81 15.70
C LYS A 57 -8.38 0.54 16.17
N SER A 58 -8.36 -0.51 15.35
CA SER A 58 -8.82 -1.84 15.69
C SER A 58 -7.73 -2.87 15.42
N ASP A 59 -7.45 -3.72 16.40
CA ASP A 59 -6.53 -4.85 16.31
C ASP A 59 -7.27 -6.18 16.04
N ASN A 60 -8.61 -6.17 16.04
CA ASN A 60 -9.42 -7.37 15.95
C ASN A 60 -9.88 -7.62 14.50
N LYS A 61 -9.33 -8.68 13.88
CA LYS A 61 -9.62 -9.06 12.49
C LYS A 61 -11.10 -9.29 12.21
N ASN A 62 -11.85 -9.74 13.21
CA ASN A 62 -13.27 -10.04 13.07
C ASN A 62 -14.12 -8.77 12.88
N GLU A 63 -13.63 -7.61 13.33
CA GLU A 63 -14.34 -6.33 13.20
C GLU A 63 -14.23 -5.72 11.80
N TRP A 64 -13.25 -6.16 10.99
CA TRP A 64 -12.95 -5.54 9.70
C TRP A 64 -13.78 -6.11 8.54
N GLY A 65 -14.69 -7.05 8.82
CA GLY A 65 -15.51 -7.70 7.80
C GLY A 65 -14.67 -8.49 6.77
N LYS A 66 -15.06 -8.43 5.50
CA LYS A 66 -14.39 -9.15 4.39
C LYS A 66 -13.24 -8.37 3.73
N ARG A 67 -12.85 -7.19 4.28
CA ARG A 67 -11.84 -6.34 3.64
C ARG A 67 -10.44 -6.95 3.74
N LYS A 68 -9.85 -7.25 2.58
CA LYS A 68 -8.46 -7.70 2.48
C LYS A 68 -7.53 -6.49 2.61
N GLY A 69 -6.49 -6.62 3.43
CA GLY A 69 -5.43 -5.63 3.52
C GLY A 69 -4.53 -5.66 2.28
N PRO A 70 -3.67 -4.64 2.09
CA PRO A 70 -2.72 -4.60 0.98
C PRO A 70 -1.83 -5.85 0.98
N ASN A 71 -1.72 -6.49 -0.19
CA ASN A 71 -0.92 -7.69 -0.34
C ASN A 71 0.56 -7.33 -0.56
N VAL A 72 1.33 -7.30 0.53
CA VAL A 72 2.76 -6.96 0.52
C VAL A 72 3.56 -7.80 -0.50
N LYS A 73 3.16 -9.05 -0.75
CA LYS A 73 3.83 -9.91 -1.73
C LYS A 73 3.71 -9.37 -3.16
N MET A 74 2.56 -8.80 -3.53
CA MET A 74 2.38 -8.19 -4.85
C MET A 74 3.29 -6.97 -5.03
N PHE A 75 3.40 -6.13 -3.99
CA PHE A 75 4.27 -4.95 -4.04
C PHE A 75 5.73 -5.35 -4.23
N MET A 76 6.22 -6.29 -3.43
CA MET A 76 7.59 -6.82 -3.57
C MET A 76 7.84 -7.43 -4.96
N PHE A 77 6.88 -8.21 -5.48
CA PHE A 77 7.03 -8.83 -6.80
C PHE A 77 7.08 -7.78 -7.92
N SER A 78 6.22 -6.75 -7.86
CA SER A 78 6.22 -5.70 -8.88
C SER A 78 7.53 -4.91 -8.92
N GLY A 79 8.12 -4.62 -7.76
CA GLY A 79 9.39 -3.90 -7.66
C GLY A 79 10.57 -4.75 -8.12
N PHE A 80 10.57 -6.05 -7.80
CA PHE A 80 11.62 -6.95 -8.27
C PHE A 80 11.54 -7.14 -9.80
N PHE A 81 10.33 -7.29 -10.32
CA PHE A 81 10.09 -7.44 -11.76
C PHE A 81 10.53 -6.20 -12.54
N SER A 82 10.19 -4.99 -12.07
CA SER A 82 10.61 -3.76 -12.75
C SER A 82 12.13 -3.57 -12.74
N CYS A 83 12.79 -3.90 -11.64
CA CYS A 83 14.26 -3.86 -11.55
C CYS A 83 14.91 -4.83 -12.55
N PHE A 84 14.40 -6.06 -12.63
CA PHE A 84 14.91 -7.06 -13.55
C PHE A 84 14.73 -6.64 -15.02
N VAL A 85 13.56 -6.10 -15.38
CA VAL A 85 13.30 -5.59 -16.74
C VAL A 85 14.25 -4.45 -17.11
N MET A 86 14.51 -3.53 -16.18
CA MET A 86 15.49 -2.45 -16.39
C MET A 86 16.89 -2.99 -16.68
N ILE A 87 17.37 -3.95 -15.89
CA ILE A 87 18.69 -4.58 -16.09
C ILE A 87 18.75 -5.25 -17.47
N ALA A 88 17.72 -5.99 -17.86
CA ALA A 88 17.65 -6.65 -19.16
C ALA A 88 17.68 -5.64 -20.33
N LEU A 89 16.96 -4.53 -20.21
CA LEU A 89 16.96 -3.46 -21.21
C LEU A 89 18.34 -2.79 -21.34
N PHE A 90 19.00 -2.49 -20.23
CA PHE A 90 20.36 -1.94 -20.25
C PHE A 90 21.36 -2.88 -20.89
N ALA A 91 21.27 -4.19 -20.60
CA ALA A 91 22.12 -5.19 -21.23
C ALA A 91 21.90 -5.27 -22.74
N LEU A 92 20.64 -5.23 -23.20
CA LEU A 92 20.29 -5.21 -24.62
C LEU A 92 20.82 -3.96 -25.32
N VAL A 93 20.57 -2.77 -24.76
CA VAL A 93 21.06 -1.50 -25.31
C VAL A 93 22.58 -1.49 -25.37
N GLY A 94 23.26 -1.94 -24.31
CA GLY A 94 24.72 -2.09 -24.31
C GLY A 94 25.20 -3.02 -25.41
N TYR A 95 24.58 -4.20 -25.54
CA TYR A 95 24.94 -5.17 -26.58
C TYR A 95 24.81 -4.59 -28.00
N PHE A 96 23.70 -3.91 -28.30
CA PHE A 96 23.50 -3.28 -29.61
C PHE A 96 24.43 -2.08 -29.83
N ALA A 97 24.72 -1.29 -28.79
CA ALA A 97 25.69 -0.19 -28.88
C ALA A 97 27.10 -0.71 -29.20
N PHE A 98 27.56 -1.79 -28.56
CA PHE A 98 28.84 -2.42 -28.86
C PHE A 98 28.89 -3.05 -30.25
N LYS A 99 27.82 -3.74 -30.68
CA LYS A 99 27.70 -4.27 -32.05
C LYS A 99 27.67 -3.16 -33.10
N GLY A 100 26.96 -2.07 -32.84
CA GLY A 100 26.90 -0.91 -33.72
C GLY A 100 28.25 -0.21 -33.85
N LEU A 101 28.99 -0.04 -32.74
CA LEU A 101 30.36 0.48 -32.77
C LEU A 101 31.31 -0.43 -33.54
N GLY A 102 31.19 -1.76 -33.39
CA GLY A 102 31.99 -2.71 -34.18
C GLY A 102 31.77 -2.55 -35.68
N ILE A 103 30.51 -2.45 -36.13
CA ILE A 103 30.17 -2.24 -37.55
C ILE A 103 30.72 -0.90 -38.07
N VAL A 104 30.65 0.17 -37.27
CA VAL A 104 31.19 1.48 -37.66
C VAL A 104 32.72 1.46 -37.74
N MET A 105 33.39 0.77 -36.80
CA MET A 105 34.85 0.63 -36.80
C MET A 105 35.33 -0.24 -37.96
N ASP A 106 34.66 -1.35 -38.26
CA ASP A 106 34.95 -2.21 -39.43
C ASP A 106 34.71 -1.51 -40.78
N TRP A 107 33.93 -0.43 -40.80
CA TRP A 107 33.70 0.36 -42.03
C TRP A 107 34.72 1.51 -42.18
N LEU A 108 35.29 1.98 -41.07
CA LEU A 108 36.24 3.09 -41.02
C LEU A 108 37.72 2.66 -41.09
N PHE A 109 38.03 1.42 -40.72
CA PHE A 109 39.38 0.82 -40.74
C PHE A 109 39.42 -0.45 -41.57
#